data_AF-A0A0C9SSN0-F1
#
_entry.id   AF-A0A0C9SSN0-F1
#
_cell.length_a   1.000
_cell.length_b   1.000
_cell.length_c   1.000
_cell.angle_alpha   90.00
_cell.angle_beta   90.00
_cell.angle_gamma   90.00
#
_symmetry.space_group_name_H-M   'P 1'
#
loop_
_entity.id
_entity.type
_entity.pdbx_description
1 polymer ?
#
loop_
_entity_poly.entity_id
_entity_poly.type
_entity_poly.pdbx_seq_one_letter_code
_entity_poly.pdbx_strand_id
1 'polypeptide(L)'
;MQKIADARGDPMSRFHNALYAGDVQGRIAVLRDVGLYPLAYLTAKTHGLEEEAADILEAAGLTEADVDDVPSFAKSSLNPPPIVTSTANLNWPSISMSESFWDRALANGNLDRDGEVPYVNGIESSAAAASSALDDWAKEEEAPELDADEAGWDLDADASEAEGQTEEEEFEDAVDEDEDTSAGAAPGVSENELWVRNSPFAADHVAGGSFDTAMQLLNRQFGVVNFAPLKPLFLSIYRSSHAYVSPIASLPPLQVHVRRNPSETSSGRVLPVAARSFASVRTELAEGFRFVSGNKLPEAQTVFRSVLQGLLLVVVSSDAEAKEWRDTVVSAREYLLGVSIELERRRVGQDEPDNVRRQLELAAYFTHCQLQPPHMQIALRSAIGVFAKANNHATAAKLARRLLELNPDPKIGAQARQRIAAGDRNPRNAVEISYDEFTEFDICAATYTPIYKGSPSVHCPYSDASFLPELKGKLDPLTELTEIGAVASGLPAPR
;
A
#
# COMPACT_ATOMS: atom_id res chain seq x y z
N MET A 1 18.39 33.14 34.11
CA MET A 1 19.63 32.45 34.54
C MET A 1 20.85 33.38 34.52
N GLN A 2 21.17 34.07 33.41
CA GLN A 2 22.31 35.01 33.34
C GLN A 2 22.38 36.01 34.50
N LYS A 3 21.29 36.76 34.76
CA LYS A 3 21.21 37.74 35.87
C LYS A 3 21.49 37.14 37.26
N ILE A 4 21.17 35.86 37.45
CA ILE A 4 21.43 35.14 38.71
C ILE A 4 22.91 34.77 38.82
N ALA A 5 23.51 34.34 37.71
CA ALA A 5 24.95 34.06 37.63
C ALA A 5 25.79 35.33 37.82
N ASP A 6 25.36 36.47 37.27
CA ASP A 6 26.00 37.77 37.49
C ASP A 6 25.94 38.20 38.96
N ALA A 7 24.78 38.02 39.61
CA ALA A 7 24.62 38.33 41.03
C ALA A 7 25.45 37.42 41.96
N ARG A 8 25.73 36.17 41.53
CA ARG A 8 26.58 35.21 42.27
C ARG A 8 28.07 35.40 42.00
N GLY A 9 28.44 36.15 40.96
CA GLY A 9 29.84 36.43 40.61
C GLY A 9 30.63 35.21 40.14
N ASP A 10 29.99 34.10 39.76
CA ASP A 10 30.66 32.89 39.29
C ASP A 10 31.00 33.00 37.79
N PRO A 11 32.29 33.11 37.40
CA PRO A 11 32.68 33.26 36.01
C PRO A 11 32.32 32.05 35.14
N MET A 12 32.34 30.84 35.69
CA MET A 12 32.06 29.62 34.92
C MET A 12 30.57 29.57 34.53
N SER A 13 29.68 29.82 35.49
CA SER A 13 28.25 29.92 35.23
C SER A 13 27.90 31.06 34.27
N ARG A 14 28.58 32.21 34.36
CA ARG A 14 28.38 33.35 33.44
C ARG A 14 28.82 32.98 32.02
N PHE A 15 29.95 32.29 31.86
CA PHE A 15 30.47 31.87 30.56
C PHE A 15 29.58 30.80 29.90
N HIS A 16 29.15 29.78 30.65
CA HIS A 16 28.27 28.72 30.12
C HIS A 16 26.91 29.28 29.67
N ASN A 17 26.30 30.16 30.46
CA ASN A 17 25.03 30.77 30.09
C ASN A 17 25.17 31.66 28.85
N ALA A 18 26.26 32.44 28.73
CA ALA A 18 26.55 33.23 27.52
C ALA A 18 26.81 32.33 26.30
N LEU A 19 27.49 31.20 26.48
CA LEU A 19 27.73 30.21 25.42
C LEU A 19 26.43 29.57 24.92
N TYR A 20 25.52 29.18 25.81
CA TYR A 20 24.24 28.57 25.43
C TYR A 20 23.25 29.58 24.83
N ALA A 21 23.32 30.84 25.25
CA ALA A 21 22.50 31.91 24.69
C ALA A 21 23.02 32.44 23.34
N GLY A 22 24.24 32.07 22.93
CA GLY A 22 24.90 32.63 21.74
C GLY A 22 25.35 34.09 21.92
N ASP A 23 25.46 34.57 23.16
CA ASP A 23 25.87 35.95 23.48
C ASP A 23 27.40 36.10 23.39
N VAL A 24 27.87 36.72 22.31
CA VAL A 24 29.30 36.85 22.01
C VAL A 24 29.96 37.87 22.94
N GLN A 25 29.32 39.02 23.15
CA GLN A 25 29.82 40.10 23.99
C GLN A 25 29.90 39.66 25.46
N GLY A 26 28.89 38.92 25.93
CA GLY A 26 28.90 38.33 27.27
C GLY A 26 30.09 37.39 27.50
N ARG A 27 30.46 36.58 26.50
CA ARG A 27 31.64 35.70 26.59
C ARG A 27 32.94 36.50 26.63
N ILE A 28 33.07 37.52 25.78
CA ILE A 28 34.26 38.39 25.75
C ILE A 28 34.44 39.10 27.08
N ALA A 29 33.36 39.67 27.64
CA ALA A 29 33.39 40.34 28.95
C ALA A 29 33.85 39.40 30.07
N VAL A 30 33.29 38.18 30.15
CA VAL A 30 33.69 37.20 31.19
C VAL A 30 35.16 36.77 31.01
N LEU A 31 35.64 36.59 29.78
CA LEU A 31 37.03 36.24 29.51
C LEU A 31 37.99 37.37 29.87
N ARG A 32 37.60 38.64 29.67
CA ARG A 32 38.34 39.82 30.15
C ARG A 32 38.36 39.89 31.67
N ASP A 33 37.22 39.68 32.34
CA ASP A 33 37.10 39.71 33.80
C ASP A 33 38.02 38.67 34.49
N VAL A 34 38.19 37.49 33.88
CA VAL A 34 39.06 36.41 34.39
C VAL A 34 40.54 36.61 34.01
N GLY A 35 40.85 37.61 33.17
CA GLY A 35 42.21 37.92 32.71
C GLY A 35 42.70 37.04 31.56
N LEU A 36 41.81 36.32 30.87
CA LEU A 36 42.13 35.48 29.71
C LEU A 36 42.07 36.30 28.41
N TYR A 37 42.91 37.33 28.32
CA TYR A 37 42.96 38.25 27.18
C TYR A 37 43.19 37.59 25.81
N PRO A 38 44.07 36.57 25.66
CA PRO A 38 44.27 35.92 24.38
C PRO A 38 42.97 35.27 23.84
N LEU A 39 42.21 34.60 24.71
CA LEU A 39 40.97 33.94 24.31
C LEU A 39 39.85 34.96 24.04
N ALA A 40 39.82 36.06 24.79
CA ALA A 40 38.90 37.17 24.55
C ALA A 40 39.16 37.82 23.17
N TYR A 41 40.42 38.06 22.82
CA TYR A 41 40.82 38.61 21.52
C TYR A 41 40.43 37.69 20.36
N LEU A 42 40.74 36.39 20.46
CA LEU A 42 40.34 35.40 19.45
C LEU A 42 38.83 35.35 19.25
N THR A 43 38.07 35.41 20.35
CA THR A 43 36.60 35.42 20.30
C THR A 43 36.07 36.69 19.64
N ALA A 44 36.66 37.86 19.89
CA ALA A 44 36.30 39.11 19.24
C ALA A 44 36.63 39.09 17.73
N LYS A 45 37.86 38.69 17.36
CA LYS A 45 38.33 38.68 15.97
C LYS A 45 37.56 37.68 15.09
N THR A 46 37.28 36.49 15.61
CA THR A 46 36.51 35.44 14.89
C THR A 46 35.04 35.81 14.67
N HIS A 47 34.47 36.68 15.51
CA HIS A 47 33.10 37.17 15.39
C HIS A 47 32.99 38.54 14.69
N GLY A 48 34.11 39.16 14.30
CA GLY A 48 34.18 40.42 13.54
C GLY A 48 34.04 41.69 14.38
N LEU A 49 34.31 41.62 15.68
CA LEU A 49 34.26 42.76 16.61
C LEU A 49 35.66 43.41 16.70
N GLU A 50 36.01 44.22 15.70
CA GLU A 50 37.36 44.77 15.56
C GLU A 50 37.70 45.82 16.63
N GLU A 51 36.72 46.65 17.03
CA GLU A 51 36.90 47.65 18.10
C GLU A 51 37.18 46.98 19.45
N GLU A 52 36.38 45.98 19.84
CA GLU A 52 36.60 45.24 21.08
C GLU A 52 37.91 44.45 21.05
N ALA A 53 38.32 43.95 19.88
CA ALA A 53 39.60 43.26 19.72
C ALA A 53 40.80 44.21 19.95
N ALA A 54 40.74 45.44 19.41
CA ALA A 54 41.77 46.46 19.63
C ALA A 54 41.86 46.86 21.11
N ASP A 55 40.72 47.06 21.77
CA ASP A 55 40.65 47.37 23.20
C ASP A 55 41.25 46.26 24.09
N ILE A 56 41.09 45.00 23.69
CA ILE A 56 41.65 43.84 24.40
C ILE A 56 43.16 43.76 24.22
N LEU A 57 43.69 44.08 23.03
CA LEU A 57 45.13 44.14 22.77
C LEU A 57 45.80 45.24 23.59
N GLU A 58 45.20 46.43 23.62
CA GLU A 58 45.68 47.54 24.43
C GLU A 58 45.68 47.18 25.92
N ALA A 59 44.60 46.58 26.42
CA ALA A 59 44.51 46.11 27.81
C ALA A 59 45.50 45.00 28.16
N ALA A 60 45.92 44.20 27.17
CA ALA A 60 46.94 43.16 27.34
C ALA A 60 48.38 43.70 27.19
N GLY A 61 48.56 44.91 26.67
CA GLY A 61 49.87 45.52 26.40
C GLY A 61 50.60 44.94 25.18
N LEU A 62 49.86 44.35 24.24
CA LEU A 62 50.40 43.80 22.99
C LEU A 62 50.01 44.67 21.80
N THR A 63 50.83 44.63 20.74
CA THR A 63 50.52 45.27 19.45
C THR A 63 49.98 44.24 18.46
N GLU A 64 49.27 44.68 17.41
CA GLU A 64 48.75 43.77 16.37
C GLU A 64 49.88 42.93 15.73
N ALA A 65 51.09 43.48 15.61
CA ALA A 65 52.27 42.79 15.09
C ALA A 65 52.72 41.60 15.96
N ASP A 66 52.37 41.57 17.25
CA ASP A 66 52.71 40.48 18.16
C ASP A 66 51.75 39.28 18.01
N VAL A 67 50.67 39.44 17.24
CA VAL A 67 49.57 38.45 17.10
C VAL A 67 49.34 38.05 15.63
N ASP A 68 50.18 38.51 14.71
CA ASP A 68 50.10 38.23 13.26
C ASP A 68 50.23 36.72 12.93
N ASP A 69 50.86 35.94 13.79
CA ASP A 69 51.07 34.48 13.61
C ASP A 69 49.84 33.63 14.00
N VAL A 70 48.78 34.26 14.50
CA VAL A 70 47.59 33.54 14.98
C VAL A 70 46.70 33.08 13.82
N PRO A 71 46.36 31.78 13.73
CA PRO A 71 45.48 31.28 12.69
C PRO A 71 44.06 31.84 12.81
N SER A 72 43.45 32.18 11.68
CA SER A 72 42.05 32.58 11.62
C SER A 72 41.14 31.36 11.74
N PHE A 73 40.16 31.43 12.66
CA PHE A 73 39.17 30.38 12.86
C PHE A 73 37.81 30.80 12.31
N ALA A 74 37.03 29.83 11.81
CA ALA A 74 35.67 30.07 11.35
C ALA A 74 34.74 30.48 12.50
N LYS A 75 33.76 31.34 12.21
CA LYS A 75 32.77 31.81 13.16
C LYS A 75 31.98 30.63 13.76
N SER A 76 31.89 30.58 15.09
CA SER A 76 31.07 29.58 15.79
C SER A 76 29.58 29.83 15.55
N SER A 77 28.84 28.77 15.22
CA SER A 77 27.39 28.78 14.94
C SER A 77 26.53 28.36 16.14
N LEU A 78 27.12 28.32 17.35
CA LEU A 78 26.42 28.00 18.59
C LEU A 78 25.42 29.12 18.94
N ASN A 79 24.21 28.97 18.43
CA ASN A 79 23.04 29.77 18.77
C ASN A 79 21.90 28.81 19.14
N PRO A 80 20.97 29.22 20.01
CA PRO A 80 19.72 28.48 20.18
C PRO A 80 19.03 28.32 18.81
N PRO A 81 18.35 27.19 18.57
CA PRO A 81 17.67 26.95 17.31
C PRO A 81 16.68 28.10 17.04
N PRO A 82 16.62 28.63 15.81
CA PRO A 82 15.70 29.71 15.49
C PRO A 82 14.26 29.23 15.71
N ILE A 83 13.41 30.14 16.19
CA ILE A 83 11.98 29.86 16.36
C ILE A 83 11.38 29.64 14.97
N VAL A 84 11.10 28.39 14.61
CA VAL A 84 10.53 28.01 13.30
C VAL A 84 9.03 28.32 13.24
N THR A 85 8.35 28.36 14.39
CA THR A 85 6.91 28.61 14.45
C THR A 85 6.58 29.46 15.67
N SER A 86 5.99 30.63 15.46
CA SER A 86 5.56 31.51 16.54
C SER A 86 4.32 30.92 17.23
N THR A 87 4.50 30.39 18.43
CA THR A 87 3.43 29.81 19.25
C THR A 87 2.37 30.83 19.69
N ALA A 88 2.70 32.13 19.68
CA ALA A 88 1.75 33.19 20.04
C ALA A 88 0.56 33.33 19.06
N ASN A 89 0.70 32.81 17.83
CA ASN A 89 -0.35 32.89 16.80
C ASN A 89 -1.14 31.58 16.65
N LEU A 90 -0.80 30.54 17.42
CA LEU A 90 -1.43 29.24 17.35
C LEU A 90 -2.33 29.06 18.57
N ASN A 91 -3.64 29.18 18.38
CA ASN A 91 -4.62 28.69 19.34
C ASN A 91 -4.53 27.16 19.34
N TRP A 92 -3.78 26.60 20.29
CA TRP A 92 -3.80 25.17 20.53
C TRP A 92 -5.23 24.76 20.86
N PRO A 93 -5.76 23.65 20.32
CA PRO A 93 -7.08 23.18 20.68
C PRO A 93 -7.06 22.82 22.16
N SER A 94 -7.59 23.70 22.99
CA SER A 94 -7.93 23.39 24.37
C SER A 94 -9.17 22.51 24.32
N ILE A 95 -8.97 21.19 24.44
CA ILE A 95 -10.06 20.29 24.79
C ILE A 95 -10.61 20.85 26.11
N SER A 96 -11.92 21.08 26.18
CA SER A 96 -12.56 21.45 27.44
C SER A 96 -12.34 20.30 28.41
N MET A 97 -11.29 20.39 29.22
CA MET A 97 -11.15 19.52 30.38
C MET A 97 -12.40 19.75 31.20
N SER A 98 -13.21 18.71 31.38
CA SER A 98 -14.08 18.63 32.56
C SER A 98 -13.24 19.00 33.77
N GLU A 99 -13.78 19.78 34.71
CA GLU A 99 -13.08 20.22 35.91
C GLU A 99 -12.25 19.05 36.47
N SER A 100 -10.93 19.22 36.49
CA SER A 100 -10.04 18.18 36.98
C SER A 100 -10.37 17.94 38.47
N PHE A 101 -10.12 16.73 38.97
CA PHE A 101 -10.29 16.40 40.38
C PHE A 101 -9.68 17.48 41.31
N TRP A 102 -8.51 18.00 40.93
CA TRP A 102 -7.81 19.07 41.63
C TRP A 102 -8.50 20.43 41.56
N ASP A 103 -9.11 20.81 40.43
CA ASP A 103 -9.88 22.06 40.31
C ASP A 103 -11.12 22.00 41.20
N ARG A 104 -11.77 20.83 41.27
CA ARG A 104 -12.94 20.59 42.11
C ARG A 104 -12.59 20.60 43.60
N ALA A 105 -11.47 20.00 43.97
CA ALA A 105 -10.95 20.02 45.34
C ALA A 105 -10.50 21.43 45.78
N LEU A 106 -9.89 22.21 44.88
CA LEU A 106 -9.49 23.60 45.15
C LEU A 106 -10.68 24.55 45.27
N ALA A 107 -11.73 24.36 44.46
CA ALA A 107 -12.95 25.17 44.52
C ALA A 107 -13.79 24.86 45.77
N ASN A 108 -13.87 23.60 46.18
CA ASN A 108 -14.70 23.17 47.31
C ASN A 108 -13.96 23.13 48.65
N GLY A 109 -12.64 23.30 48.65
CA GLY A 109 -11.82 23.42 49.87
C GLY A 109 -11.72 22.14 50.72
N ASN A 110 -12.23 21.01 50.23
CA ASN A 110 -12.19 19.72 50.91
C ASN A 110 -11.96 18.58 49.90
N LEU A 111 -11.05 17.66 50.23
CA LEU A 111 -10.84 16.41 49.51
C LEU A 111 -11.81 15.37 50.08
N ASP A 112 -13.08 15.44 49.69
CA ASP A 112 -14.05 14.41 50.09
C ASP A 112 -13.68 13.10 49.38
N ARG A 113 -13.13 12.18 50.16
CA ARG A 113 -12.46 10.94 49.70
C ARG A 113 -13.43 9.76 49.52
N ASP A 114 -14.74 10.01 49.49
CA ASP A 114 -15.74 8.96 49.68
C ASP A 114 -16.87 8.94 48.64
N GLY A 115 -16.61 9.43 47.42
CA GLY A 115 -17.55 9.35 46.31
C GLY A 115 -17.01 8.52 45.16
N GLU A 116 -17.61 7.35 44.90
CA GLU A 116 -17.43 6.60 43.65
C GLU A 116 -17.58 7.54 42.44
N VAL A 117 -16.54 7.62 41.62
CA VAL A 117 -16.47 8.48 40.44
C VAL A 117 -17.35 7.87 39.34
N PRO A 118 -18.42 8.53 38.85
CA PRO A 118 -19.18 8.01 37.73
C PRO A 118 -18.34 8.16 36.46
N TYR A 119 -17.88 7.04 35.91
CA TYR A 119 -17.25 6.97 34.61
C TYR A 119 -18.27 7.32 33.51
N VAL A 120 -18.23 8.55 33.01
CA VAL A 120 -19.01 8.96 31.83
C VAL A 120 -18.10 8.95 30.61
N ASN A 121 -18.03 7.80 29.94
CA ASN A 121 -17.54 7.72 28.58
C ASN A 121 -18.61 8.33 27.66
N GLY A 122 -18.35 9.55 27.18
CA GLY A 122 -19.16 10.15 26.13
C GLY A 122 -18.94 9.41 24.82
N ILE A 123 -19.88 8.52 24.46
CA ILE A 123 -20.53 8.35 23.15
C ILE A 123 -21.53 7.19 23.28
N GLU A 124 -22.83 7.51 23.41
CA GLU A 124 -23.86 7.02 22.49
C GLU A 124 -25.24 7.67 22.74
N SER A 125 -25.77 8.20 21.64
CA SER A 125 -27.19 8.19 21.24
C SER A 125 -28.28 8.78 22.15
N SER A 126 -28.79 9.91 21.68
CA SER A 126 -30.16 10.36 21.88
C SER A 126 -31.21 9.26 21.59
N ALA A 127 -31.77 8.65 22.63
CA ALA A 127 -33.11 8.07 22.62
C ALA A 127 -33.63 7.84 24.04
N ALA A 128 -34.88 8.21 24.28
CA ALA A 128 -35.72 7.90 25.44
C ALA A 128 -35.47 8.70 26.74
N ALA A 129 -36.02 9.92 26.74
CA ALA A 129 -36.73 10.40 27.92
C ALA A 129 -37.88 9.44 28.29
N ALA A 130 -38.17 9.34 29.59
CA ALA A 130 -39.32 8.70 30.25
C ALA A 130 -39.17 7.25 30.74
N SER A 131 -38.63 7.11 31.96
CA SER A 131 -38.97 6.15 33.04
C SER A 131 -37.73 6.09 33.95
N SER A 132 -37.75 6.29 35.25
CA SER A 132 -38.70 5.89 36.27
C SER A 132 -38.39 6.69 37.54
N ALA A 133 -39.33 7.56 37.93
CA ALA A 133 -39.40 8.21 39.24
C ALA A 133 -40.01 7.24 40.28
N LEU A 134 -39.44 6.05 40.41
CA LEU A 134 -39.98 4.95 41.21
C LEU A 134 -38.83 4.08 41.73
N ASP A 135 -38.13 4.55 42.78
CA ASP A 135 -37.73 3.65 43.88
C ASP A 135 -37.38 4.42 45.16
N ASP A 136 -38.22 5.42 45.48
CA ASP A 136 -38.33 6.04 46.80
C ASP A 136 -39.20 5.12 47.69
N TRP A 137 -38.79 3.87 47.96
CA TRP A 137 -39.48 3.01 48.93
C TRP A 137 -38.73 1.72 49.34
N ALA A 138 -37.63 1.82 50.08
CA ALA A 138 -37.33 0.91 51.22
C ALA A 138 -35.90 1.07 51.76
N LYS A 139 -35.71 1.95 52.76
CA LYS A 139 -35.48 1.54 54.16
C LYS A 139 -35.01 2.72 55.00
N GLU A 140 -35.92 3.08 55.89
CA GLU A 140 -35.76 3.92 57.07
C GLU A 140 -35.09 3.14 58.22
N GLU A 141 -34.59 3.91 59.20
CA GLU A 141 -34.09 3.54 60.55
C GLU A 141 -32.71 2.87 60.58
N GLU A 142 -31.70 3.38 61.29
CA GLU A 142 -31.72 3.79 62.71
C GLU A 142 -30.46 4.64 63.04
N ALA A 143 -30.63 5.66 63.90
CA ALA A 143 -29.60 6.32 64.73
C ALA A 143 -30.27 6.63 66.08
N PRO A 144 -29.60 7.03 67.18
CA PRO A 144 -28.17 7.24 67.51
C PRO A 144 -27.77 6.51 68.84
N GLU A 145 -26.55 6.54 69.40
CA GLU A 145 -25.92 7.53 70.31
C GLU A 145 -24.62 6.87 70.83
N LEU A 146 -23.43 7.48 70.70
CA LEU A 146 -22.67 8.37 71.62
C LEU A 146 -22.00 7.72 72.87
N ASP A 147 -20.82 8.29 73.17
CA ASP A 147 -19.93 8.19 74.34
C ASP A 147 -18.90 7.05 74.41
N ALA A 148 -17.64 7.27 74.77
CA ALA A 148 -16.96 8.43 75.37
C ALA A 148 -15.43 8.32 75.17
N ASP A 149 -14.75 9.47 75.24
CA ASP A 149 -13.46 9.77 75.93
C ASP A 149 -12.26 8.80 75.79
N GLU A 150 -10.99 9.17 75.83
CA GLU A 150 -10.15 10.37 75.84
C GLU A 150 -8.70 9.79 75.87
N ALA A 151 -7.69 10.63 75.66
CA ALA A 151 -6.25 10.35 75.79
C ALA A 151 -5.60 9.66 74.57
N GLY A 152 -4.55 10.19 73.97
CA GLY A 152 -3.51 11.04 74.54
C GLY A 152 -2.20 10.49 74.00
N TRP A 153 -1.48 11.33 73.25
CA TRP A 153 -0.29 10.97 72.49
C TRP A 153 0.85 10.57 73.43
N ASP A 154 1.48 9.41 73.20
CA ASP A 154 2.90 9.29 73.48
C ASP A 154 3.60 8.29 72.55
N LEU A 155 4.67 8.80 71.94
CA LEU A 155 5.65 8.07 71.16
C LEU A 155 6.58 7.36 72.14
N ASP A 156 6.85 6.08 71.94
CA ASP A 156 8.21 5.61 72.22
C ASP A 156 8.66 4.57 71.20
N ALA A 157 9.80 4.88 70.60
CA ALA A 157 10.58 4.00 69.76
C ALA A 157 11.52 3.19 70.66
N ASP A 158 11.80 1.94 70.30
CA ASP A 158 13.14 1.40 70.05
C ASP A 158 13.19 -0.14 70.26
N ALA A 159 14.14 -0.74 69.55
CA ALA A 159 14.83 -2.00 69.86
C ALA A 159 14.23 -3.36 69.40
N SER A 160 14.71 -3.76 68.22
CA SER A 160 15.53 -4.96 67.94
C SER A 160 14.97 -6.39 68.12
N GLU A 161 15.06 -7.11 67.00
CA GLU A 161 15.46 -8.52 66.79
C GLU A 161 14.72 -9.66 67.51
N ALA A 162 13.99 -10.47 66.71
CA ALA A 162 14.00 -11.92 66.85
C ALA A 162 13.59 -12.59 65.52
N GLU A 163 14.51 -13.35 64.94
CA GLU A 163 14.27 -14.27 63.83
C GLU A 163 13.35 -15.43 64.25
N GLY A 164 12.44 -15.85 63.37
CA GLY A 164 11.58 -17.01 63.63
C GLY A 164 10.69 -17.41 62.45
N GLN A 165 11.26 -18.20 61.54
CA GLN A 165 10.62 -19.31 60.82
C GLN A 165 9.52 -19.01 59.77
N THR A 166 9.93 -19.27 58.53
CA THR A 166 9.15 -19.68 57.36
C THR A 166 7.96 -20.59 57.66
N GLU A 167 6.76 -20.13 57.30
CA GLU A 167 5.71 -20.98 56.71
C GLU A 167 5.08 -20.21 55.54
N GLU A 168 4.99 -20.91 54.42
CA GLU A 168 4.49 -20.46 53.13
C GLU A 168 2.96 -20.32 53.21
N GLU A 169 2.44 -19.09 53.15
CA GLU A 169 1.05 -18.84 52.75
C GLU A 169 1.06 -18.04 51.44
N GLU A 170 0.29 -18.56 50.50
CA GLU A 170 0.20 -18.17 49.10
C GLU A 170 -0.12 -16.67 48.97
N PHE A 171 0.81 -15.93 48.35
CA PHE A 171 0.53 -14.63 47.76
C PHE A 171 -0.49 -14.84 46.64
N GLU A 172 -1.78 -14.66 46.93
CA GLU A 172 -2.70 -14.16 45.91
C GLU A 172 -2.16 -12.78 45.52
N ASP A 173 -1.68 -12.66 44.27
CA ASP A 173 -1.32 -11.39 43.64
C ASP A 173 -2.50 -10.43 43.79
N ALA A 174 -2.46 -9.62 44.86
CA ALA A 174 -3.11 -8.33 44.89
C ALA A 174 -2.51 -7.60 43.69
N VAL A 175 -3.31 -7.55 42.63
CA VAL A 175 -3.08 -6.70 41.47
C VAL A 175 -2.74 -5.33 42.06
N ASP A 176 -1.48 -4.93 41.94
CA ASP A 176 -1.08 -3.55 42.13
C ASP A 176 -1.92 -2.75 41.14
N GLU A 177 -3.05 -2.23 41.62
CA GLU A 177 -3.78 -1.12 41.02
C GLU A 177 -2.86 0.10 41.17
N ASP A 178 -1.78 0.11 40.39
CA ASP A 178 -1.13 1.32 39.94
C ASP A 178 -2.20 2.06 39.11
N GLU A 179 -3.04 2.82 39.82
CA GLU A 179 -3.92 3.85 39.29
C GLU A 179 -3.04 4.91 38.61
N ASP A 180 -2.59 4.59 37.40
CA ASP A 180 -2.22 5.54 36.36
C ASP A 180 -3.48 6.37 36.06
N THR A 181 -3.70 7.39 36.88
CA THR A 181 -4.74 8.44 36.75
C THR A 181 -4.58 9.29 35.47
N SER A 182 -3.70 8.88 34.56
CA SER A 182 -3.66 9.29 33.17
C SER A 182 -3.92 8.08 32.29
N ALA A 183 -5.18 7.65 32.20
CA ALA A 183 -5.61 6.68 31.21
C ALA A 183 -5.22 7.19 29.81
N GLY A 184 -4.10 6.68 29.28
CA GLY A 184 -3.64 7.01 27.94
C GLY A 184 -4.77 6.76 26.94
N ALA A 185 -4.96 7.68 25.99
CA ALA A 185 -5.99 7.53 24.98
C ALA A 185 -5.83 6.17 24.27
N ALA A 186 -6.87 5.34 24.30
CA ALA A 186 -6.86 4.05 23.64
C ALA A 186 -6.58 4.24 22.14
N PRO A 187 -5.73 3.41 21.52
CA PRO A 187 -5.45 3.50 20.09
C PRO A 187 -6.75 3.30 19.30
N GLY A 188 -7.05 4.25 18.41
CA GLY A 188 -8.18 4.14 17.50
C GLY A 188 -7.98 3.04 16.45
N VAL A 189 -9.06 2.69 15.74
CA VAL A 189 -9.01 1.74 14.63
C VAL A 189 -8.07 2.25 13.54
N SER A 190 -7.13 1.40 13.10
CA SER A 190 -6.19 1.77 12.04
C SER A 190 -6.91 2.01 10.71
N GLU A 191 -6.40 2.93 9.89
CA GLU A 191 -7.01 3.21 8.59
C GLU A 191 -6.93 2.01 7.63
N ASN A 192 -5.86 1.20 7.75
CA ASN A 192 -5.71 -0.04 7.01
C ASN A 192 -6.86 -1.02 7.27
N GLU A 193 -7.27 -1.15 8.53
CA GLU A 193 -8.39 -2.00 8.92
C GLU A 193 -9.72 -1.45 8.40
N LEU A 194 -9.90 -0.12 8.41
CA LEU A 194 -11.07 0.52 7.80
C LEU A 194 -11.16 0.20 6.29
N TRP A 195 -10.05 0.26 5.56
CA TRP A 195 -10.03 -0.10 4.14
C TRP A 195 -10.45 -1.54 3.87
N VAL A 196 -9.91 -2.48 4.65
CA VAL A 196 -10.23 -3.91 4.59
C VAL A 196 -11.71 -4.16 4.92
N ARG A 197 -12.29 -3.42 5.87
CA ARG A 197 -13.71 -3.55 6.23
C ARG A 197 -14.64 -2.95 5.18
N ASN A 198 -14.24 -1.83 4.58
CA ASN A 198 -15.12 -1.03 3.71
C ASN A 198 -15.16 -1.55 2.26
N SER A 199 -14.13 -2.29 1.81
CA SER A 199 -13.99 -2.70 0.41
C SER A 199 -14.19 -4.21 0.17
N PRO A 200 -14.86 -4.61 -0.93
CA PRO A 200 -14.87 -6.00 -1.39
C PRO A 200 -13.74 -6.34 -2.39
N PHE A 201 -12.88 -5.38 -2.73
CA PHE A 201 -11.87 -5.55 -3.79
C PHE A 201 -10.52 -5.96 -3.20
N ALA A 202 -9.91 -7.01 -3.77
CA ALA A 202 -8.62 -7.51 -3.32
C ALA A 202 -7.51 -6.45 -3.36
N ALA A 203 -7.53 -5.54 -4.35
CA ALA A 203 -6.56 -4.44 -4.45
C ALA A 203 -6.53 -3.54 -3.21
N ASP A 204 -7.69 -3.30 -2.58
CA ASP A 204 -7.79 -2.45 -1.40
C ASP A 204 -7.29 -3.17 -0.14
N HIS A 205 -7.50 -4.49 -0.07
CA HIS A 205 -6.93 -5.32 1.00
C HIS A 205 -5.41 -5.40 0.91
N VAL A 206 -4.87 -5.48 -0.31
CA VAL A 206 -3.43 -5.39 -0.58
C VAL A 206 -2.90 -4.03 -0.16
N ALA A 207 -3.60 -2.94 -0.48
CA ALA A 207 -3.24 -1.59 -0.05
C ALA A 207 -3.21 -1.46 1.48
N GLY A 208 -4.12 -2.13 2.20
CA GLY A 208 -4.13 -2.18 3.67
C GLY A 208 -3.10 -3.15 4.29
N GLY A 209 -2.30 -3.85 3.48
CA GLY A 209 -1.31 -4.83 3.97
C GLY A 209 -1.88 -6.18 4.39
N SER A 210 -3.19 -6.40 4.26
CA SER A 210 -3.84 -7.67 4.58
C SER A 210 -3.80 -8.61 3.36
N PHE A 211 -2.63 -9.19 3.09
CA PHE A 211 -2.44 -10.05 1.92
C PHE A 211 -3.23 -11.35 2.01
N ASP A 212 -3.41 -11.92 3.21
CA ASP A 212 -4.18 -13.16 3.39
C ASP A 212 -5.64 -12.98 2.96
N THR A 213 -6.27 -11.88 3.40
CA THR A 213 -7.67 -11.59 3.04
C THR A 213 -7.80 -11.25 1.55
N ALA A 214 -6.83 -10.53 0.97
CA ALA A 214 -6.78 -10.31 -0.48
C ALA A 214 -6.69 -11.62 -1.28
N MET A 215 -5.84 -12.55 -0.83
CA MET A 215 -5.68 -13.87 -1.46
C MET A 215 -6.96 -14.70 -1.35
N GLN A 216 -7.61 -14.71 -0.19
CA GLN A 216 -8.91 -15.37 0.00
C GLN A 216 -9.99 -14.77 -0.91
N LEU A 217 -10.02 -13.44 -1.07
CA LEU A 217 -10.94 -12.78 -1.99
C LEU A 217 -10.69 -13.20 -3.44
N LEU A 218 -9.44 -13.18 -3.92
CA LEU A 218 -9.10 -13.58 -5.28
C LEU A 218 -9.38 -15.08 -5.53
N ASN A 219 -9.17 -15.94 -4.53
CA ASN A 219 -9.54 -17.34 -4.62
C ASN A 219 -11.07 -17.50 -4.76
N ARG A 220 -11.85 -16.85 -3.90
CA ARG A 220 -13.33 -16.93 -3.92
C ARG A 220 -13.95 -16.27 -5.17
N GLN A 221 -13.38 -15.15 -5.63
CA GLN A 221 -13.93 -14.35 -6.74
C GLN A 221 -13.52 -14.88 -8.11
N PHE A 222 -12.29 -15.40 -8.23
CA PHE A 222 -11.69 -15.74 -9.53
C PHE A 222 -11.00 -17.10 -9.57
N GLY A 223 -11.05 -17.90 -8.50
CA GLY A 223 -10.43 -19.22 -8.45
C GLY A 223 -8.90 -19.19 -8.47
N VAL A 224 -8.26 -18.09 -8.04
CA VAL A 224 -6.79 -17.96 -8.01
C VAL A 224 -6.21 -18.88 -6.93
N VAL A 225 -5.25 -19.71 -7.33
CA VAL A 225 -4.53 -20.66 -6.46
C VAL A 225 -3.03 -20.41 -6.45
N ASN A 226 -2.47 -19.94 -7.57
CA ASN A 226 -1.05 -19.58 -7.68
C ASN A 226 -0.85 -18.07 -7.58
N PHE A 227 -0.36 -17.62 -6.43
CA PHE A 227 -0.15 -16.20 -6.13
C PHE A 227 1.29 -15.72 -6.38
N ALA A 228 2.22 -16.63 -6.70
CA ALA A 228 3.62 -16.26 -6.93
C ALA A 228 3.79 -15.17 -8.00
N PRO A 229 3.08 -15.20 -9.15
CA PRO A 229 3.17 -14.13 -10.16
C PRO A 229 2.63 -12.77 -9.70
N LEU A 230 1.72 -12.75 -8.71
CA LEU A 230 1.09 -11.53 -8.22
C LEU A 230 1.92 -10.80 -7.15
N LYS A 231 2.92 -11.45 -6.56
CA LYS A 231 3.81 -10.87 -5.53
C LYS A 231 4.36 -9.48 -5.89
N PRO A 232 4.97 -9.23 -7.07
CA PRO A 232 5.47 -7.90 -7.41
C PRO A 232 4.36 -6.84 -7.47
N LEU A 233 3.17 -7.21 -7.95
CA LEU A 233 2.02 -6.31 -7.99
C LEU A 233 1.52 -6.00 -6.58
N PHE A 234 1.43 -7.00 -5.70
CA PHE A 234 1.00 -6.82 -4.32
C PHE A 234 1.91 -5.85 -3.57
N LEU A 235 3.23 -6.07 -3.66
CA LEU A 235 4.22 -5.19 -3.03
C LEU A 235 4.21 -3.79 -3.63
N SER A 236 4.03 -3.66 -4.95
CA SER A 236 3.93 -2.35 -5.60
C SER A 236 2.73 -1.56 -5.11
N ILE A 237 1.56 -2.19 -5.00
CA ILE A 237 0.33 -1.54 -4.52
C ILE A 237 0.50 -1.09 -3.08
N TYR A 238 0.91 -1.99 -2.18
CA TYR A 238 1.13 -1.66 -0.76
C TYR A 238 2.09 -0.46 -0.59
N ARG A 239 3.22 -0.47 -1.30
CA ARG A 239 4.20 0.63 -1.23
C ARG A 239 3.66 1.95 -1.78
N SER A 240 2.77 1.91 -2.77
CA SER A 240 2.18 3.12 -3.35
C SER A 240 1.04 3.72 -2.52
N SER A 241 0.44 2.94 -1.62
CA SER A 241 -0.68 3.37 -0.78
C SER A 241 -0.26 4.07 0.51
N HIS A 242 1.03 4.03 0.87
CA HIS A 242 1.56 4.62 2.10
C HIS A 242 2.67 5.62 1.79
N ALA A 243 2.55 6.82 2.33
CA ALA A 243 3.61 7.82 2.38
C ALA A 243 4.14 7.94 3.81
N TYR A 244 5.37 8.46 3.98
CA TYR A 244 5.97 8.66 5.29
C TYR A 244 6.45 10.10 5.41
N VAL A 245 6.08 10.76 6.50
CA VAL A 245 6.46 12.16 6.78
C VAL A 245 7.14 12.20 8.14
N SER A 246 8.35 12.73 8.23
CA SER A 246 9.06 12.95 9.49
C SER A 246 8.92 14.42 9.90
N PRO A 247 7.96 14.77 10.79
CA PRO A 247 7.81 16.15 11.24
C PRO A 247 8.94 16.59 12.19
N ILE A 248 9.55 15.63 12.90
CA ILE A 248 10.59 15.88 13.90
C ILE A 248 11.76 14.92 13.62
N ALA A 249 12.96 15.46 13.49
CA ALA A 249 14.16 14.71 13.06
C ALA A 249 14.56 13.55 13.99
N SER A 250 14.18 13.60 15.26
CA SER A 250 14.53 12.58 16.28
C SER A 250 13.41 11.57 16.56
N LEU A 251 12.30 11.61 15.80
CA LEU A 251 11.17 10.69 15.98
C LEU A 251 10.94 9.82 14.73
N PRO A 252 10.38 8.61 14.89
CA PRO A 252 9.96 7.80 13.75
C PRO A 252 9.02 8.55 12.81
N PRO A 253 9.13 8.34 11.48
CA PRO A 253 8.21 8.96 10.53
C PRO A 253 6.76 8.54 10.77
N LEU A 254 5.84 9.48 10.60
CA LEU A 254 4.41 9.22 10.58
C LEU A 254 4.02 8.58 9.24
N GLN A 255 3.27 7.49 9.32
CA GLN A 255 2.68 6.85 8.15
C GLN A 255 1.41 7.61 7.74
N VAL A 256 1.36 8.06 6.49
CA VAL A 256 0.24 8.75 5.88
C VAL A 256 -0.41 7.83 4.86
N HIS A 257 -1.70 7.59 5.03
CA HIS A 257 -2.50 6.71 4.17
C HIS A 257 -3.06 7.50 2.98
N VAL A 258 -2.68 7.11 1.76
CA VAL A 258 -3.11 7.80 0.54
C VAL A 258 -4.49 7.29 0.14
N ARG A 259 -5.49 8.17 0.18
CA ARG A 259 -6.90 7.87 -0.12
C ARG A 259 -7.25 8.24 -1.56
N ARG A 260 -8.18 7.48 -2.18
CA ARG A 260 -8.82 7.91 -3.44
C ARG A 260 -9.91 8.96 -3.24
N ASN A 261 -10.44 9.06 -2.03
CA ASN A 261 -11.47 10.01 -1.62
C ASN A 261 -10.97 10.91 -0.47
N PRO A 262 -10.05 11.86 -0.74
CA PRO A 262 -9.42 12.67 0.31
C PRO A 262 -10.39 13.61 1.04
N SER A 263 -11.53 13.97 0.42
CA SER A 263 -12.56 14.81 1.03
C SER A 263 -13.54 14.05 1.93
N GLU A 264 -13.44 12.71 1.98
CA GLU A 264 -14.34 11.87 2.79
C GLU A 264 -13.87 11.84 4.26
N THR A 265 -14.79 12.20 5.16
CA THR A 265 -14.54 12.28 6.60
C THR A 265 -15.12 11.08 7.35
N SER A 266 -16.10 10.36 6.77
CA SER A 266 -16.74 9.23 7.44
C SER A 266 -15.85 7.97 7.40
N SER A 267 -15.54 7.42 8.57
CA SER A 267 -14.67 6.23 8.73
C SER A 267 -15.19 4.99 7.97
N GLY A 268 -16.51 4.89 7.77
CA GLY A 268 -17.15 3.80 7.02
C GLY A 268 -17.06 3.90 5.49
N ARG A 269 -16.49 4.99 4.95
CA ARG A 269 -16.38 5.20 3.49
C ARG A 269 -14.96 5.47 3.02
N VAL A 270 -13.99 5.53 3.93
CA VAL A 270 -12.58 5.75 3.57
C VAL A 270 -12.06 4.55 2.77
N LEU A 271 -11.37 4.83 1.65
CA LEU A 271 -10.83 3.84 0.74
C LEU A 271 -9.43 4.23 0.23
N PRO A 272 -8.54 3.25 -0.03
CA PRO A 272 -7.18 3.52 -0.47
C PRO A 272 -7.11 3.99 -1.93
N VAL A 273 -5.99 4.60 -2.28
CA VAL A 273 -5.67 4.97 -3.66
C VAL A 273 -5.70 3.75 -4.59
N ALA A 274 -6.33 3.90 -5.75
CA ALA A 274 -6.32 2.89 -6.80
C ALA A 274 -4.98 2.96 -7.56
N ALA A 275 -3.97 2.24 -7.07
CA ALA A 275 -2.62 2.24 -7.65
C ALA A 275 -2.56 1.72 -9.10
N ARG A 276 -3.46 0.81 -9.47
CA ARG A 276 -3.64 0.31 -10.84
C ARG A 276 -4.94 0.86 -11.40
N SER A 277 -4.86 1.46 -12.59
CA SER A 277 -5.99 2.05 -13.29
C SER A 277 -6.22 1.39 -14.64
N PHE A 278 -7.45 1.49 -15.17
CA PHE A 278 -7.75 1.06 -16.54
C PHE A 278 -6.87 1.76 -17.59
N ALA A 279 -6.48 3.01 -17.35
CA ALA A 279 -5.58 3.73 -18.25
C ALA A 279 -4.22 3.02 -18.40
N SER A 280 -3.62 2.59 -17.29
CA SER A 280 -2.38 1.81 -17.30
C SER A 280 -2.55 0.50 -18.08
N VAL A 281 -3.63 -0.22 -17.81
CA VAL A 281 -3.91 -1.51 -18.46
C VAL A 281 -4.12 -1.35 -19.96
N ARG A 282 -4.81 -0.30 -20.41
CA ARG A 282 -5.00 -0.01 -21.83
C ARG A 282 -3.69 0.27 -22.55
N THR A 283 -2.77 0.98 -21.90
CA THR A 283 -1.43 1.22 -22.46
C THR A 283 -0.63 -0.09 -22.61
N GLU A 284 -0.65 -0.95 -21.59
CA GLU A 284 0.00 -2.28 -21.64
C GLU A 284 -0.64 -3.17 -22.72
N LEU A 285 -1.96 -3.16 -22.85
CA LEU A 285 -2.67 -3.92 -23.90
C LEU A 285 -2.30 -3.45 -25.31
N ALA A 286 -2.23 -2.12 -25.52
CA ALA A 286 -1.79 -1.55 -26.79
C ALA A 286 -0.33 -1.92 -27.12
N GLU A 287 0.53 -2.04 -26.11
CA GLU A 287 1.89 -2.55 -26.29
C GLU A 287 1.90 -4.02 -26.74
N GLY A 288 1.05 -4.86 -26.14
CA GLY A 288 0.86 -6.26 -26.57
C GLY A 288 0.46 -6.35 -28.05
N PHE A 289 -0.48 -5.51 -28.50
CA PHE A 289 -0.88 -5.40 -29.90
C PHE A 289 0.29 -5.01 -30.83
N ARG A 290 1.13 -4.05 -30.39
CA ARG A 290 2.32 -3.65 -31.14
C ARG A 290 3.32 -4.80 -31.27
N PHE A 291 3.49 -5.63 -30.23
CA PHE A 291 4.36 -6.81 -30.30
C PHE A 291 3.83 -7.88 -31.24
N VAL A 292 2.52 -8.12 -31.28
CA VAL A 292 1.89 -9.02 -32.26
C VAL A 292 2.12 -8.52 -33.68
N SER A 293 1.86 -7.24 -33.94
CA SER A 293 2.14 -6.60 -35.22
C SER A 293 3.62 -6.65 -35.62
N GLY A 294 4.52 -6.55 -34.64
CA GLY A 294 5.97 -6.64 -34.82
C GLY A 294 6.54 -8.06 -34.86
N ASN A 295 5.70 -9.11 -34.82
CA ASN A 295 6.10 -10.52 -34.79
C ASN A 295 6.99 -10.90 -33.57
N LYS A 296 6.85 -10.19 -32.45
CA LYS A 296 7.53 -10.44 -31.17
C LYS A 296 6.61 -11.20 -30.22
N LEU A 297 6.35 -12.46 -30.57
CA LEU A 297 5.33 -13.28 -29.92
C LEU A 297 5.63 -13.66 -28.46
N PRO A 298 6.87 -14.03 -28.07
CA PRO A 298 7.19 -14.30 -26.66
C PRO A 298 6.97 -13.08 -25.75
N GLU A 299 7.35 -11.90 -26.22
CA GLU A 299 7.13 -10.65 -25.50
C GLU A 299 5.64 -10.31 -25.41
N ALA A 300 4.89 -10.50 -26.51
CA ALA A 300 3.43 -10.34 -26.50
C ALA A 300 2.75 -11.28 -25.49
N GLN A 301 3.16 -12.55 -25.41
CA GLN A 301 2.63 -13.51 -24.46
C GLN A 301 2.81 -13.03 -23.01
N THR A 302 4.02 -12.54 -22.69
CA THR A 302 4.34 -12.02 -21.36
C THR A 302 3.49 -10.79 -21.02
N VAL A 303 3.31 -9.87 -21.97
CA VAL A 303 2.49 -8.66 -21.77
C VAL A 303 1.02 -8.99 -21.57
N PHE A 304 0.41 -9.85 -22.40
CA PHE A 304 -1.01 -10.20 -22.22
C PHE A 304 -1.25 -10.93 -20.89
N ARG A 305 -0.31 -11.78 -20.45
CA ARG A 305 -0.38 -12.40 -19.12
C ARG A 305 -0.26 -11.36 -18.00
N SER A 306 0.64 -10.39 -18.12
CA SER A 306 0.78 -9.27 -17.18
C SER A 306 -0.48 -8.39 -17.13
N VAL A 307 -1.13 -8.14 -18.28
CA VAL A 307 -2.39 -7.41 -18.37
C VAL A 307 -3.49 -8.12 -17.58
N LEU A 308 -3.64 -9.43 -17.77
CA LEU A 308 -4.59 -10.26 -17.01
C LEU A 308 -4.28 -10.23 -15.50
N GLN A 309 -3.02 -10.41 -15.11
CA GLN A 309 -2.60 -10.28 -13.71
C GLN A 309 -2.93 -8.91 -13.11
N GLY A 310 -2.70 -7.84 -13.88
CA GLY A 310 -2.99 -6.47 -13.48
C GLY A 310 -4.48 -6.20 -13.31
N LEU A 311 -5.33 -6.76 -14.18
CA LEU A 311 -6.79 -6.60 -14.14
C LEU A 311 -7.42 -7.13 -12.85
N LEU A 312 -6.86 -8.19 -12.24
CA LEU A 312 -7.32 -8.71 -10.95
C LEU A 312 -7.21 -7.69 -9.80
N LEU A 313 -6.38 -6.66 -9.98
CA LEU A 313 -6.07 -5.63 -8.98
C LEU A 313 -6.56 -4.24 -9.39
N VAL A 314 -7.47 -4.16 -10.37
CA VAL A 314 -8.16 -2.92 -10.73
C VAL A 314 -9.45 -2.80 -9.93
N VAL A 315 -9.65 -1.65 -9.29
CA VAL A 315 -10.89 -1.32 -8.58
C VAL A 315 -11.87 -0.69 -9.56
N VAL A 316 -13.11 -1.18 -9.55
CA VAL A 316 -14.17 -0.77 -10.47
C VAL A 316 -15.21 0.06 -9.72
N SER A 317 -15.57 1.22 -10.28
CA SER A 317 -16.48 2.18 -9.64
C SER A 317 -17.86 2.26 -10.31
N SER A 318 -18.03 1.67 -11.48
CA SER A 318 -19.32 1.70 -12.20
C SER A 318 -19.57 0.44 -13.03
N ASP A 319 -20.84 0.19 -13.38
CA ASP A 319 -21.21 -0.94 -14.25
C ASP A 319 -20.59 -0.82 -15.65
N ALA A 320 -20.37 0.41 -16.13
CA ALA A 320 -19.69 0.66 -17.39
C ALA A 320 -18.23 0.22 -17.34
N GLU A 321 -17.51 0.56 -16.26
CA GLU A 321 -16.15 0.07 -16.02
C GLU A 321 -16.11 -1.45 -15.81
N ALA A 322 -17.12 -2.03 -15.15
CA ALA A 322 -17.22 -3.49 -15.00
C ALA A 322 -17.38 -4.19 -16.34
N LYS A 323 -18.13 -3.59 -17.28
CA LYS A 323 -18.23 -4.09 -18.65
C LYS A 323 -16.90 -3.96 -19.39
N GLU A 324 -16.26 -2.78 -19.34
CA GLU A 324 -14.94 -2.55 -19.95
C GLU A 324 -13.90 -3.55 -19.44
N TRP A 325 -13.92 -3.86 -18.13
CA TRP A 325 -13.07 -4.88 -17.53
C TRP A 325 -13.26 -6.25 -18.17
N ARG A 326 -14.52 -6.71 -18.29
CA ARG A 326 -14.84 -8.02 -18.89
C ARG A 326 -14.40 -8.07 -20.36
N ASP A 327 -14.69 -7.02 -21.12
CA ASP A 327 -14.29 -6.91 -22.53
C ASP A 327 -12.76 -6.94 -22.67
N THR A 328 -12.04 -6.33 -21.73
CA THR A 328 -10.57 -6.33 -21.69
C THR A 328 -10.02 -7.73 -21.35
N VAL A 329 -10.63 -8.44 -20.39
CA VAL A 329 -10.25 -9.82 -20.05
C VAL A 329 -10.44 -10.75 -21.24
N VAL A 330 -11.59 -10.66 -21.92
CA VAL A 330 -11.88 -11.45 -23.13
C VAL A 330 -10.83 -11.16 -24.21
N SER A 331 -10.59 -9.89 -24.51
CA SER A 331 -9.58 -9.49 -25.50
C SER A 331 -8.19 -10.03 -25.12
N ALA A 332 -7.71 -9.80 -23.90
CA ALA A 332 -6.39 -10.27 -23.47
C ALA A 332 -6.28 -11.80 -23.49
N ARG A 333 -7.34 -12.55 -23.12
CA ARG A 333 -7.39 -14.01 -23.25
C ARG A 333 -7.25 -14.45 -24.71
N GLU A 334 -8.06 -13.92 -25.61
CA GLU A 334 -8.08 -14.31 -27.03
C GLU A 334 -6.71 -14.11 -27.69
N TYR A 335 -6.06 -13.00 -27.37
CA TYR A 335 -4.70 -12.72 -27.83
C TYR A 335 -3.67 -13.64 -27.20
N LEU A 336 -3.75 -13.88 -25.89
CA LEU A 336 -2.82 -14.78 -25.19
C LEU A 336 -2.94 -16.21 -25.73
N LEU A 337 -4.16 -16.69 -25.97
CA LEU A 337 -4.44 -17.99 -26.56
C LEU A 337 -3.87 -18.08 -27.98
N GLY A 338 -4.20 -17.10 -28.84
CA GLY A 338 -3.72 -17.08 -30.22
C GLY A 338 -2.19 -17.02 -30.33
N VAL A 339 -1.54 -16.18 -29.51
CA VAL A 339 -0.07 -16.10 -29.44
C VAL A 339 0.53 -17.42 -28.96
N SER A 340 -0.08 -18.07 -27.96
CA SER A 340 0.41 -19.35 -27.42
C SER A 340 0.28 -20.50 -28.44
N ILE A 341 -0.81 -20.53 -29.21
CA ILE A 341 -1.00 -21.48 -30.32
C ILE A 341 0.07 -21.29 -31.40
N GLU A 342 0.34 -20.04 -31.80
CA GLU A 342 1.33 -19.74 -32.84
C GLU A 342 2.77 -20.02 -32.37
N LEU A 343 3.09 -19.79 -31.09
CA LEU A 343 4.36 -20.19 -30.50
C LEU A 343 4.52 -21.72 -30.49
N GLU A 344 3.48 -22.44 -30.09
CA GLU A 344 3.49 -23.91 -30.12
C GLU A 344 3.65 -24.45 -31.55
N ARG A 345 2.98 -23.83 -32.52
CA ARG A 345 3.14 -24.18 -33.94
C ARG A 345 4.59 -24.00 -34.41
N ARG A 346 5.25 -22.92 -33.99
CA ARG A 346 6.67 -22.68 -34.31
C ARG A 346 7.58 -23.71 -33.65
N ARG A 347 7.30 -24.08 -32.40
CA ARG A 347 8.02 -25.14 -31.66
C ARG A 347 7.89 -26.48 -32.38
N VAL A 348 6.66 -26.93 -32.66
CA VAL A 348 6.40 -28.17 -33.42
C VAL A 348 7.05 -28.13 -34.81
N GLY A 349 7.07 -26.96 -35.46
CA GLY A 349 7.76 -26.76 -36.73
C GLY A 349 9.27 -26.95 -36.69
N GLN A 350 9.89 -26.74 -35.53
CA GLN A 350 11.34 -26.90 -35.32
C GLN A 350 11.67 -28.30 -34.81
N ASP A 351 10.91 -28.79 -33.83
CA ASP A 351 11.20 -30.05 -33.13
C ASP A 351 10.65 -31.28 -33.86
N GLU A 352 9.50 -31.15 -34.53
CA GLU A 352 8.79 -32.25 -35.19
C GLU A 352 8.41 -31.86 -36.65
N PRO A 353 9.39 -31.73 -37.56
CA PRO A 353 9.13 -31.26 -38.93
C PRO A 353 8.22 -32.20 -39.72
N ASP A 354 8.19 -33.50 -39.38
CA ASP A 354 7.33 -34.50 -40.02
C ASP A 354 5.86 -34.39 -39.59
N ASN A 355 5.57 -33.72 -38.46
CA ASN A 355 4.22 -33.55 -37.93
C ASN A 355 3.47 -32.39 -38.61
N VAL A 356 3.39 -32.44 -39.94
CA VAL A 356 2.76 -31.42 -40.79
C VAL A 356 1.27 -31.27 -40.45
N ARG A 357 0.60 -32.37 -40.09
CA ARG A 357 -0.81 -32.36 -39.68
C ARG A 357 -1.04 -31.42 -38.50
N ARG A 358 -0.25 -31.56 -37.43
CA ARG A 358 -0.41 -30.73 -36.24
C ARG A 358 -0.13 -29.25 -36.51
N GLN A 359 0.86 -28.95 -37.35
CA GLN A 359 1.16 -27.57 -37.74
C GLN A 359 0.01 -26.93 -38.52
N LEU A 360 -0.68 -27.69 -39.37
CA LEU A 360 -1.87 -27.23 -40.11
C LEU A 360 -3.06 -27.02 -39.18
N GLU A 361 -3.30 -27.93 -38.26
CA GLU A 361 -4.36 -27.83 -37.24
C GLU A 361 -4.18 -26.57 -36.38
N LEU A 362 -3.00 -26.37 -35.80
CA LEU A 362 -2.69 -25.18 -35.00
C LEU A 362 -2.82 -23.88 -35.82
N ALA A 363 -2.36 -23.89 -37.07
CA ALA A 363 -2.53 -22.74 -37.97
C ALA A 363 -4.02 -22.44 -38.24
N ALA A 364 -4.87 -23.46 -38.39
CA ALA A 364 -6.30 -23.27 -38.59
C ALA A 364 -6.97 -22.73 -37.32
N TYR A 365 -6.68 -23.29 -36.15
CA TYR A 365 -7.26 -22.85 -34.87
C TYR A 365 -6.89 -21.40 -34.55
N PHE A 366 -5.65 -20.97 -34.85
CA PHE A 366 -5.26 -19.58 -34.66
C PHE A 366 -6.13 -18.58 -35.47
N THR A 367 -6.70 -19.00 -36.61
CA THR A 367 -7.60 -18.15 -37.38
C THR A 367 -8.98 -17.97 -36.75
N HIS A 368 -9.33 -18.76 -35.73
CA HIS A 368 -10.61 -18.68 -35.02
C HIS A 368 -10.54 -17.83 -33.75
N CYS A 369 -9.35 -17.48 -33.25
CA CYS A 369 -9.20 -16.56 -32.13
C CYS A 369 -9.80 -15.19 -32.46
N GLN A 370 -10.51 -14.56 -31.53
CA GLN A 370 -11.21 -13.30 -31.77
C GLN A 370 -10.26 -12.09 -31.66
N LEU A 371 -9.45 -11.90 -32.71
CA LEU A 371 -8.47 -10.81 -32.79
C LEU A 371 -9.04 -9.59 -33.51
N GLN A 372 -8.42 -8.42 -33.29
CA GLN A 372 -8.73 -7.23 -34.08
C GLN A 372 -8.39 -7.45 -35.56
N PRO A 373 -9.11 -6.81 -36.51
CA PRO A 373 -8.94 -7.07 -37.94
C PRO A 373 -7.49 -7.01 -38.45
N PRO A 374 -6.62 -6.06 -38.05
CA PRO A 374 -5.23 -6.03 -38.50
C PRO A 374 -4.43 -7.28 -38.11
N HIS A 375 -4.62 -7.79 -36.89
CA HIS A 375 -3.94 -8.99 -36.41
C HIS A 375 -4.55 -10.27 -36.97
N MET A 376 -5.88 -10.29 -37.18
CA MET A 376 -6.54 -11.40 -37.87
C MET A 376 -6.03 -11.55 -39.31
N GLN A 377 -5.77 -10.45 -40.02
CA GLN A 377 -5.13 -10.50 -41.34
C GLN A 377 -3.75 -11.18 -41.27
N ILE A 378 -2.96 -10.93 -40.21
CA ILE A 378 -1.66 -11.60 -40.00
C ILE A 378 -1.85 -13.10 -39.79
N ALA A 379 -2.77 -13.50 -38.92
CA ALA A 379 -3.08 -14.90 -38.64
C ALA A 379 -3.51 -15.66 -39.91
N LEU A 380 -4.46 -15.10 -40.68
CA LEU A 380 -4.93 -15.69 -41.93
C LEU A 380 -3.82 -15.79 -42.98
N ARG A 381 -2.98 -14.76 -43.12
CA ARG A 381 -1.84 -14.81 -44.05
C ARG A 381 -0.84 -15.89 -43.68
N SER A 382 -0.54 -16.05 -42.39
CA SER A 382 0.31 -17.14 -41.89
C SER A 382 -0.29 -18.50 -42.24
N ALA A 383 -1.57 -18.72 -41.92
CA ALA A 383 -2.27 -19.96 -42.19
C ALA A 383 -2.32 -20.29 -43.69
N ILE A 384 -2.68 -19.35 -44.56
CA ILE A 384 -2.68 -19.54 -46.02
C ILE A 384 -1.30 -19.99 -46.51
N GLY A 385 -0.22 -19.41 -45.97
CA GLY A 385 1.15 -19.79 -46.32
C GLY A 385 1.48 -21.24 -45.94
N VAL A 386 1.08 -21.68 -44.75
CA VAL A 386 1.32 -23.06 -44.25
C VAL A 386 0.50 -24.07 -45.04
N PHE A 387 -0.80 -23.80 -45.23
CA PHE A 387 -1.71 -24.67 -45.98
C PHE A 387 -1.29 -24.81 -47.46
N ALA A 388 -0.83 -23.72 -48.07
CA ALA A 388 -0.33 -23.77 -49.45
C ALA A 388 0.95 -24.60 -49.60
N LYS A 389 1.85 -24.59 -48.61
CA LYS A 389 3.07 -25.41 -48.61
C LYS A 389 2.77 -26.90 -48.44
N ALA A 390 1.73 -27.24 -47.68
CA ALA A 390 1.31 -28.63 -47.47
C ALA A 390 0.39 -29.19 -48.58
N ASN A 391 0.24 -28.48 -49.71
CA ASN A 391 -0.67 -28.85 -50.80
C ASN A 391 -2.16 -28.96 -50.39
N ASN A 392 -2.57 -28.27 -49.33
CA ASN A 392 -3.97 -28.14 -48.92
C ASN A 392 -4.63 -26.92 -49.56
N HIS A 393 -4.79 -26.97 -50.87
CA HIS A 393 -5.22 -25.81 -51.66
C HIS A 393 -6.69 -25.46 -51.47
N ALA A 394 -7.56 -26.44 -51.20
CA ALA A 394 -8.98 -26.19 -50.97
C ALA A 394 -9.20 -25.34 -49.70
N THR A 395 -8.58 -25.72 -48.59
CA THR A 395 -8.68 -24.97 -47.32
C THR A 395 -7.95 -23.62 -47.42
N ALA A 396 -6.78 -23.57 -48.08
CA ALA A 396 -6.07 -22.31 -48.30
C ALA A 396 -6.90 -21.27 -49.07
N ALA A 397 -7.68 -21.71 -50.08
CA ALA A 397 -8.56 -20.81 -50.83
C ALA A 397 -9.70 -20.25 -49.96
N LYS A 398 -10.28 -21.06 -49.06
CA LYS A 398 -11.31 -20.59 -48.13
C LYS A 398 -10.78 -19.55 -47.15
N LEU A 399 -9.62 -19.80 -46.54
CA LEU A 399 -8.94 -18.84 -45.67
C LEU A 399 -8.60 -17.55 -46.43
N ALA A 400 -8.21 -17.64 -47.70
CA ALA A 400 -7.95 -16.48 -48.55
C ALA A 400 -9.22 -15.68 -48.88
N ARG A 401 -10.39 -16.30 -49.01
CA ARG A 401 -11.68 -15.59 -49.14
C ARG A 401 -12.01 -14.82 -47.88
N ARG A 402 -11.90 -15.46 -46.71
CA ARG A 402 -12.08 -14.80 -45.39
C ARG A 402 -11.10 -13.65 -45.19
N LEU A 403 -9.87 -13.77 -45.67
CA LEU A 403 -8.90 -12.67 -45.65
C LEU A 403 -9.35 -11.47 -46.50
N LEU A 404 -10.01 -11.69 -47.64
CA LEU A 404 -10.51 -10.60 -48.49
C LEU A 404 -11.70 -9.86 -47.86
N GLU A 405 -12.53 -10.54 -47.06
CA GLU A 405 -13.64 -9.93 -46.31
C GLU A 405 -13.16 -8.88 -45.30
N LEU A 406 -11.92 -9.01 -44.81
CA LEU A 406 -11.30 -8.05 -43.89
C LEU A 406 -10.71 -6.82 -44.58
N ASN A 407 -10.95 -6.62 -45.88
CA ASN A 407 -10.45 -5.51 -46.69
C ASN A 407 -8.94 -5.23 -46.52
N PRO A 408 -8.06 -6.21 -46.85
CA PRO A 408 -6.63 -6.05 -46.71
C PRO A 408 -6.06 -5.13 -47.79
N ASP A 409 -4.82 -4.67 -47.60
CA ASP A 409 -4.12 -3.84 -48.59
C ASP A 409 -4.15 -4.44 -50.01
N PRO A 410 -4.21 -3.63 -51.08
CA PRO A 410 -4.34 -4.12 -52.45
C PRO A 410 -3.30 -5.19 -52.84
N LYS A 411 -2.06 -5.06 -52.34
CA LYS A 411 -0.97 -6.02 -52.56
C LYS A 411 -1.26 -7.38 -51.90
N ILE A 412 -1.76 -7.36 -50.66
CA ILE A 412 -2.15 -8.57 -49.93
C ILE A 412 -3.39 -9.19 -50.59
N GLY A 413 -4.36 -8.37 -50.98
CA GLY A 413 -5.55 -8.80 -51.70
C GLY A 413 -5.24 -9.48 -53.04
N ALA A 414 -4.25 -8.98 -53.80
CA ALA A 414 -3.79 -9.62 -55.02
C ALA A 414 -3.21 -11.03 -54.75
N GLN A 415 -2.40 -11.19 -53.70
CA GLN A 415 -1.87 -12.49 -53.28
C GLN A 415 -2.99 -13.45 -52.85
N ALA A 416 -3.98 -12.96 -52.09
CA ALA A 416 -5.13 -13.76 -51.67
C ALA A 416 -5.93 -14.27 -52.89
N ARG A 417 -6.22 -13.40 -53.87
CA ARG A 417 -6.89 -13.81 -55.13
C ARG A 417 -6.09 -14.85 -55.92
N GLN A 418 -4.77 -14.75 -55.96
CA GLN A 418 -3.91 -15.75 -56.59
C GLN A 418 -4.04 -17.12 -55.89
N ARG A 419 -4.10 -17.14 -54.55
CA ARG A 419 -4.29 -18.38 -53.78
C ARG A 419 -5.67 -18.98 -53.97
N ILE A 420 -6.71 -18.15 -54.09
CA ILE A 420 -8.07 -18.60 -54.43
C ILE A 420 -8.06 -19.26 -55.82
N ALA A 421 -7.50 -18.60 -56.84
CA ALA A 421 -7.41 -19.14 -58.19
C ALA A 421 -6.63 -20.48 -58.25
N ALA A 422 -5.60 -20.63 -57.41
CA ALA A 422 -4.85 -21.89 -57.29
C ALA A 422 -5.70 -23.01 -56.66
N GLY A 423 -6.48 -22.71 -55.62
CA GLY A 423 -7.39 -23.68 -55.00
C GLY A 423 -8.61 -24.03 -55.86
N ASP A 424 -9.11 -23.08 -56.66
CA ASP A 424 -10.21 -23.35 -57.60
C ASP A 424 -9.77 -24.23 -58.77
N ARG A 425 -8.48 -24.13 -59.19
CA ARG A 425 -7.89 -25.02 -60.20
C ARG A 425 -7.62 -26.43 -59.69
N ASN A 426 -7.28 -26.59 -58.41
CA ASN A 426 -7.01 -27.88 -57.80
C ASN A 426 -7.60 -27.93 -56.37
N PRO A 427 -8.92 -28.17 -56.23
CA PRO A 427 -9.61 -28.15 -54.94
C PRO A 427 -9.39 -29.47 -54.18
N ARG A 428 -8.14 -29.80 -53.90
CA ARG A 428 -7.75 -31.00 -53.14
C ARG A 428 -6.96 -30.60 -51.91
N ASN A 429 -7.17 -31.38 -50.84
CA ASN A 429 -6.33 -31.35 -49.66
C ASN A 429 -5.52 -32.66 -49.62
N ALA A 430 -4.20 -32.54 -49.53
CA ALA A 430 -3.29 -33.67 -49.45
C ALA A 430 -3.23 -34.27 -48.03
N VAL A 431 -3.38 -33.43 -47.00
CA VAL A 431 -3.33 -33.83 -45.58
C VAL A 431 -4.69 -33.62 -44.95
N GLU A 432 -5.24 -34.68 -44.36
CA GLU A 432 -6.46 -34.63 -43.55
C GLU A 432 -6.14 -34.09 -42.15
N ILE A 433 -6.95 -33.15 -41.68
CA ILE A 433 -6.76 -32.44 -40.41
C ILE A 433 -8.06 -32.48 -39.59
N SER A 434 -7.95 -32.48 -38.27
CA SER A 434 -9.10 -32.37 -37.36
C SER A 434 -9.55 -30.91 -37.25
N TYR A 435 -10.15 -30.41 -38.33
CA TYR A 435 -10.64 -29.04 -38.39
C TYR A 435 -11.92 -29.02 -39.22
N ASP A 436 -13.01 -28.63 -38.57
CA ASP A 436 -14.29 -28.40 -39.21
C ASP A 436 -14.61 -26.91 -39.07
N GLU A 437 -14.77 -26.25 -40.21
CA GLU A 437 -15.02 -24.82 -40.31
C GLU A 437 -16.51 -24.46 -40.22
N PHE A 438 -17.41 -25.44 -40.41
CA PHE A 438 -18.85 -25.22 -40.40
C PHE A 438 -19.45 -25.34 -39.02
N THR A 439 -18.74 -26.01 -38.11
CA THR A 439 -19.20 -26.22 -36.74
C THR A 439 -18.47 -25.26 -35.80
N GLU A 440 -19.22 -24.53 -34.98
CA GLU A 440 -18.66 -23.70 -33.92
C GLU A 440 -17.92 -24.58 -32.88
N PHE A 441 -16.71 -24.17 -32.51
CA PHE A 441 -15.90 -24.83 -31.50
C PHE A 441 -15.12 -23.81 -30.67
N ASP A 442 -14.85 -24.17 -29.43
CA ASP A 442 -13.86 -23.50 -28.60
C ASP A 442 -12.52 -24.21 -28.70
N ILE A 443 -11.43 -23.52 -28.38
CA ILE A 443 -10.09 -24.14 -28.38
C ILE A 443 -9.69 -24.44 -26.95
N CYS A 444 -9.31 -25.69 -26.66
CA CYS A 444 -8.74 -26.05 -25.38
C CYS A 444 -7.42 -25.29 -25.16
N ALA A 445 -7.37 -24.41 -24.16
CA ALA A 445 -6.22 -23.52 -23.96
C ALA A 445 -4.93 -24.21 -23.48
N ALA A 446 -4.98 -25.50 -23.13
CA ALA A 446 -3.82 -26.31 -22.76
C ALA A 446 -3.30 -27.19 -23.91
N THR A 447 -4.19 -27.98 -24.52
CA THR A 447 -3.84 -28.96 -25.55
C THR A 447 -3.95 -28.39 -26.96
N TYR A 448 -4.53 -27.20 -27.14
CA TYR A 448 -4.81 -26.58 -28.44
C TYR A 448 -5.55 -27.54 -29.40
N THR A 449 -6.62 -28.13 -28.89
CA THR A 449 -7.54 -29.00 -29.64
C THR A 449 -8.94 -28.39 -29.65
N PRO A 450 -9.74 -28.59 -30.71
CA PRO A 450 -11.07 -28.03 -30.80
C PRO A 450 -12.02 -28.79 -29.87
N ILE A 451 -12.90 -28.05 -29.21
CA ILE A 451 -13.99 -28.53 -28.37
C ILE A 451 -15.28 -28.09 -29.08
N TYR A 452 -15.88 -29.02 -29.82
CA TYR A 452 -17.09 -28.74 -30.59
C TYR A 452 -18.30 -28.54 -29.68
N LYS A 453 -19.20 -27.65 -30.09
CA LYS A 453 -20.45 -27.36 -29.39
C LYS A 453 -21.23 -28.65 -29.05
N GLY A 454 -21.58 -28.80 -27.77
CA GLY A 454 -22.23 -30.00 -27.24
C GLY A 454 -21.29 -31.04 -26.62
N SER A 455 -19.98 -30.90 -26.82
CA SER A 455 -18.97 -31.66 -26.07
C SER A 455 -18.84 -31.11 -24.65
N PRO A 456 -18.52 -31.96 -23.65
CA PRO A 456 -18.28 -31.47 -22.30
C PRO A 456 -17.03 -30.57 -22.27
N SER A 457 -17.18 -29.37 -21.71
CA SER A 457 -16.10 -28.39 -21.50
C SER A 457 -16.06 -27.94 -20.04
N VAL A 458 -14.91 -27.46 -19.62
CA VAL A 458 -14.71 -26.81 -18.31
C VAL A 458 -14.05 -25.46 -18.57
N HIS A 459 -14.51 -24.42 -17.87
CA HIS A 459 -14.04 -23.05 -18.09
C HIS A 459 -13.17 -22.57 -16.94
N CYS A 460 -12.21 -21.70 -17.25
CA CYS A 460 -11.50 -20.93 -16.25
C CYS A 460 -12.45 -19.90 -15.62
N PRO A 461 -12.59 -19.85 -14.28
CA PRO A 461 -13.50 -18.92 -13.61
C PRO A 461 -13.16 -17.43 -13.80
N TYR A 462 -11.91 -17.13 -14.20
CA TYR A 462 -11.44 -15.77 -14.39
C TYR A 462 -11.48 -15.33 -15.86
N SER A 463 -10.74 -16.03 -16.72
CA SER A 463 -10.59 -15.66 -18.13
C SER A 463 -11.70 -16.19 -19.01
N ASP A 464 -12.48 -17.17 -18.54
CA ASP A 464 -13.45 -17.94 -19.33
C ASP A 464 -12.80 -18.71 -20.50
N ALA A 465 -11.51 -19.04 -20.38
CA ALA A 465 -10.84 -19.95 -21.32
C ALA A 465 -11.40 -21.37 -21.19
N SER A 466 -11.67 -22.03 -22.33
CA SER A 466 -12.23 -23.38 -22.39
C SER A 466 -11.14 -24.45 -22.28
N PHE A 467 -11.45 -25.53 -21.56
CA PHE A 467 -10.58 -26.69 -21.34
C PHE A 467 -11.35 -28.00 -21.48
N LEU A 468 -10.61 -29.06 -21.79
CA LEU A 468 -11.14 -30.42 -21.73
C LEU A 468 -11.42 -30.83 -20.27
N PRO A 469 -12.46 -31.64 -20.01
CA PRO A 469 -12.84 -32.04 -18.65
C PRO A 469 -11.74 -32.74 -17.85
N GLU A 470 -10.83 -33.44 -18.53
CA GLU A 470 -9.67 -34.13 -17.95
C GLU A 470 -8.66 -33.19 -17.26
N LEU A 471 -8.75 -31.89 -17.55
CA LEU A 471 -7.89 -30.86 -16.98
C LEU A 471 -8.52 -30.13 -15.80
N LYS A 472 -9.76 -30.49 -15.42
CA LYS A 472 -10.42 -29.91 -14.24
C LYS A 472 -9.57 -30.14 -12.97
N GLY A 473 -9.44 -29.10 -12.16
CA GLY A 473 -8.64 -29.10 -10.92
C GLY A 473 -7.14 -28.91 -11.12
N LYS A 474 -6.66 -28.77 -12.36
CA LYS A 474 -5.26 -28.40 -12.63
C LYS A 474 -5.11 -26.88 -12.71
N LEU A 475 -3.87 -26.41 -12.56
CA LEU A 475 -3.53 -25.02 -12.79
C LEU A 475 -3.70 -24.68 -14.28
N ASP A 476 -4.34 -23.54 -14.56
CA ASP A 476 -4.51 -22.98 -15.90
C ASP A 476 -3.12 -22.66 -16.50
N PRO A 477 -2.68 -23.35 -17.57
CA PRO A 477 -1.38 -23.10 -18.20
C PRO A 477 -1.32 -21.78 -18.98
N LEU A 478 -2.47 -21.20 -19.33
CA LEU A 478 -2.54 -19.94 -20.07
C LEU A 478 -2.21 -18.77 -19.14
N THR A 479 -2.96 -18.66 -18.04
CA THR A 479 -2.80 -17.57 -17.06
C THR A 479 -1.77 -17.85 -15.97
N GLU A 480 -1.54 -19.13 -15.64
CA GLU A 480 -0.72 -19.62 -14.51
C GLU A 480 -1.19 -19.14 -13.13
N LEU A 481 -2.47 -18.78 -12.99
CA LEU A 481 -3.04 -18.23 -11.75
C LEU A 481 -4.13 -19.11 -11.16
N THR A 482 -5.06 -19.58 -11.98
CA THR A 482 -6.35 -20.12 -11.54
C THR A 482 -6.43 -21.63 -11.63
N GLU A 483 -7.25 -22.23 -10.79
CA GLU A 483 -7.62 -23.64 -10.91
C GLU A 483 -8.76 -23.80 -11.92
N ILE A 484 -8.58 -24.71 -12.88
CA ILE A 484 -9.55 -24.95 -13.97
C ILE A 484 -10.83 -25.54 -13.38
N GLY A 485 -11.96 -24.86 -13.60
CA GLY A 485 -13.28 -25.30 -13.15
C GLY A 485 -13.56 -25.09 -11.66
N ALA A 486 -12.78 -24.25 -10.98
CA ALA A 486 -13.09 -23.83 -9.62
C ALA A 486 -14.38 -23.00 -9.57
N VAL A 487 -15.12 -23.11 -8.46
CA VAL A 487 -16.34 -22.32 -8.23
C VAL A 487 -15.93 -20.93 -7.78
N ALA A 488 -16.41 -19.91 -8.49
CA ALA A 488 -16.05 -18.53 -8.20
C ALA A 488 -17.26 -17.60 -8.29
N SER A 489 -17.29 -16.56 -7.45
CA SER A 489 -18.39 -15.58 -7.44
C SER A 489 -18.31 -14.55 -8.58
N GLY A 490 -17.16 -14.42 -9.23
CA GLY A 490 -16.88 -13.42 -10.25
C GLY A 490 -16.53 -12.04 -9.67
N LEU A 491 -16.40 -11.06 -10.58
CA LEU A 491 -16.09 -9.66 -10.26
C LEU A 491 -17.13 -9.08 -9.28
N PRO A 492 -16.70 -8.47 -8.15
CA PRO A 492 -17.61 -7.79 -7.23
C PRO A 492 -18.42 -6.68 -7.91
N ALA A 493 -19.65 -6.47 -7.44
CA ALA A 493 -20.46 -5.34 -7.90
C ALA A 493 -19.77 -4.00 -7.54
N PRO A 494 -19.74 -3.02 -8.47
CA PRO A 494 -19.29 -1.68 -8.15
C PRO A 494 -20.18 -1.07 -7.06
N ARG A 495 -19.59 -0.29 -6.15
CA ARG A 495 -20.31 0.40 -5.06
C ARG A 495 -20.38 1.90 -5.29
#